data_AF-A0A9D5C1B2-F1
#
_entry.id   AF-A0A9D5C1B2-F1
#
_cell.length_a   1.000
_cell.length_b   1.000
_cell.length_c   1.000
_cell.angle_alpha   90.00
_cell.angle_beta   90.00
_cell.angle_gamma   90.00
#
_symmetry.space_group_name_H-M   'P 1'
#
loop_
_entity.id
_entity.type
_entity.pdbx_description
1 polymer ?
#
loop_
_entity_poly.entity_id
_entity_poly.type
_entity_poly.pdbx_seq_one_letter_code
_entity_poly.pdbx_strand_id
1 'polypeptide(L)'
;MQGLRVRQLTIDGGESPEKRIERLIRENPVIILSRRACCMCHVAKRLLANVGVHPTVIELEDAEAAAVVPPAATGSPAVFIGGVPVGGLEGLMALHLGGRLVPRLREVGALRG
;
A
#
# COMPACT_ATOMS: atom_id res chain seq x y z
N MET A 1 -3.61 4.82 -14.88
CA MET A 1 -4.24 3.64 -14.26
C MET A 1 -4.82 4.09 -12.93
N GLN A 2 -6.15 3.94 -12.76
CA GLN A 2 -6.92 4.51 -11.65
C GLN A 2 -6.59 3.77 -10.34
N GLY A 3 -6.09 4.47 -9.32
CA GLY A 3 -6.11 3.94 -7.96
C GLY A 3 -7.55 3.95 -7.43
N LEU A 4 -7.85 3.05 -6.50
CA LEU A 4 -9.14 3.08 -5.82
C LEU A 4 -9.16 4.29 -4.87
N ARG A 5 -10.17 5.13 -4.97
CA ARG A 5 -10.39 6.18 -3.97
C ARG A 5 -11.19 5.62 -2.81
N VAL A 6 -10.78 5.94 -1.59
CA VAL A 6 -11.44 5.51 -0.34
C VAL A 6 -12.94 5.83 -0.38
N ARG A 7 -13.31 7.02 -0.88
CA ARG A 7 -14.70 7.50 -1.01
C ARG A 7 -15.57 6.76 -2.04
N GLN A 8 -14.99 6.02 -2.98
CA GLN A 8 -15.76 5.25 -3.98
C GLN A 8 -16.15 3.84 -3.49
N LEU A 9 -15.70 3.42 -2.30
CA LEU A 9 -16.13 2.17 -1.68
C LEU A 9 -17.49 2.39 -1.00
N THR A 10 -18.59 2.16 -1.71
CA THR A 10 -19.95 2.61 -1.33
C THR A 10 -20.68 1.72 -0.31
N ILE A 11 -19.98 0.83 0.42
CA ILE A 11 -20.64 -0.13 1.33
C ILE A 11 -20.55 0.27 2.82
N ASP A 12 -19.66 1.17 3.22
CA ASP A 12 -19.52 1.51 4.65
C ASP A 12 -20.39 2.72 5.04
N GLY A 13 -21.65 2.46 5.35
CA GLY A 13 -22.53 3.44 6.00
C GLY A 13 -21.99 3.80 7.38
N GLY A 14 -21.37 4.98 7.52
CA GLY A 14 -20.97 5.57 8.81
C GLY A 14 -19.57 5.23 9.33
N GLU A 15 -18.73 4.50 8.58
CA GLU A 15 -17.35 4.20 8.97
C GLU A 15 -16.42 5.39 8.69
N SER A 16 -15.52 5.73 9.63
CA SER A 16 -14.53 6.78 9.42
C SER A 16 -13.45 6.35 8.40
N PRO A 17 -12.81 7.29 7.69
CA PRO A 17 -11.79 6.97 6.68
C PRO A 17 -10.65 6.09 7.22
N GLU A 18 -10.25 6.32 8.48
CA GLU A 18 -9.16 5.58 9.14
C GLU A 18 -9.51 4.11 9.31
N LYS A 19 -10.70 3.81 9.86
CA LYS A 19 -11.19 2.43 10.06
C LYS A 19 -11.32 1.70 8.74
N ARG A 20 -11.80 2.40 7.70
CA ARG A 20 -11.88 1.84 6.35
C ARG A 20 -10.51 1.49 5.80
N ILE A 21 -9.50 2.34 5.98
CA ILE A 21 -8.13 2.08 5.54
C ILE A 21 -7.51 0.91 6.31
N GLU A 22 -7.68 0.87 7.64
CA GLU A 22 -7.23 -0.26 8.48
C GLU A 22 -7.84 -1.59 8.03
N ARG A 23 -9.15 -1.59 7.73
CA ARG A 23 -9.85 -2.75 7.20
C ARG A 23 -9.27 -3.19 5.85
N LEU A 24 -9.04 -2.25 4.93
CA LEU A 24 -8.44 -2.55 3.63
C LEU A 24 -7.00 -3.10 3.75
N ILE A 25 -6.21 -2.56 4.68
CA ILE A 25 -4.86 -3.07 4.99
C ILE A 25 -4.90 -4.52 5.46
N ARG A 26 -5.92 -4.89 6.25
CA ARG A 26 -6.10 -6.27 6.74
C ARG A 26 -6.64 -7.23 5.68
N GLU A 27 -7.55 -6.77 4.83
CA GLU A 27 -8.23 -7.59 3.83
C GLU A 27 -7.39 -7.87 2.58
N ASN A 28 -6.39 -7.02 2.30
CA ASN A 28 -5.56 -7.13 1.11
C ASN A 28 -4.14 -7.55 1.50
N PRO A 29 -3.56 -8.56 0.83
CA PRO A 29 -2.23 -9.07 1.19
C PRO A 29 -1.12 -8.06 0.87
N VAL A 30 -1.31 -7.16 -0.11
CA VAL A 30 -0.40 -6.05 -0.40
C VAL A 30 -1.18 -4.78 -0.72
N ILE A 31 -0.87 -3.71 0.00
CA ILE A 31 -1.49 -2.38 -0.17
C ILE A 31 -0.42 -1.33 -0.42
N ILE A 32 -0.69 -0.42 -1.34
CA ILE A 32 0.03 0.85 -1.51
C ILE A 32 -0.96 1.98 -1.24
N LEU A 33 -0.72 2.74 -0.18
CA LEU A 33 -1.37 4.03 0.02
C LEU A 33 -0.58 5.09 -0.73
N SER A 34 -1.26 5.80 -1.63
CA SER A 34 -0.69 6.80 -2.52
C SER A 34 -1.39 8.14 -2.32
N ARG A 35 -0.65 9.23 -2.52
CA ARG A 35 -1.26 10.55 -2.74
C ARG A 35 -1.32 10.86 -4.23
N ARG A 36 -2.09 11.88 -4.61
CA ARG A 36 -2.12 12.34 -6.02
C ARG A 36 -0.71 12.74 -6.48
N ALA A 37 -0.39 12.43 -7.74
CA ALA A 37 0.88 12.76 -8.38
C ALA A 37 2.16 12.23 -7.68
N CYS A 38 2.07 11.11 -6.94
CA CYS A 38 3.24 10.46 -6.33
C CYS A 38 4.09 9.70 -7.37
N CYS A 39 5.26 10.25 -7.75
CA CYS A 39 6.19 9.61 -8.69
C CYS A 39 6.72 8.27 -8.15
N MET A 40 7.03 8.20 -6.86
CA MET A 40 7.59 7.02 -6.19
C MET A 40 6.60 5.85 -6.14
N CYS A 41 5.30 6.15 -6.13
CA CYS A 41 4.24 5.15 -6.15
C CYS A 41 4.25 4.34 -7.45
N HIS A 42 4.67 4.94 -8.58
CA HIS A 42 4.87 4.19 -9.82
C HIS A 42 6.02 3.19 -9.72
N VAL A 43 7.11 3.57 -9.04
CA VAL A 43 8.28 2.71 -8.86
C VAL A 43 7.93 1.52 -7.96
N ALA A 44 7.25 1.77 -6.83
CA ALA A 44 6.80 0.70 -5.93
C ALA A 44 5.86 -0.31 -6.64
N LYS A 45 4.91 0.19 -7.44
CA LYS A 45 4.02 -0.67 -8.25
C LYS A 45 4.81 -1.52 -9.25
N ARG A 46 5.77 -0.92 -9.96
CA ARG A 46 6.61 -1.64 -10.94
C ARG A 46 7.48 -2.70 -10.28
N LEU A 47 8.07 -2.40 -9.12
CA LEU A 47 8.86 -3.35 -8.37
C LEU A 47 8.02 -4.58 -7.98
N LEU A 48 6.83 -4.36 -7.44
CA LEU A 48 5.91 -5.45 -7.07
C LEU A 48 5.43 -6.24 -8.28
N ALA A 49 5.12 -5.56 -9.38
CA ALA A 49 4.74 -6.21 -10.64
C ALA A 49 5.87 -7.08 -11.21
N ASN A 50 7.13 -6.63 -11.11
CA ASN A 50 8.30 -7.38 -11.57
C ASN A 50 8.54 -8.67 -10.77
N VAL A 51 8.06 -8.75 -9.52
CA VAL A 51 8.08 -9.98 -8.71
C VAL A 51 6.80 -10.81 -8.84
N GLY A 52 5.89 -10.42 -9.74
CA GLY A 52 4.66 -11.17 -10.02
C GLY A 52 3.47 -10.84 -9.12
N VAL A 53 3.50 -9.70 -8.41
CA VAL A 53 2.43 -9.30 -7.48
C VAL A 53 1.72 -8.02 -7.95
N HIS A 54 0.40 -8.03 -7.90
CA HIS A 54 -0.43 -6.87 -8.18
C HIS A 54 -0.97 -6.28 -6.85
N PRO A 55 -0.44 -5.14 -6.39
CA PRO A 55 -0.90 -4.53 -5.15
C PRO A 55 -2.24 -3.81 -5.32
N THR A 56 -3.04 -3.77 -4.24
CA THR A 56 -4.19 -2.87 -4.15
C THR A 56 -3.67 -1.46 -3.89
N VAL A 57 -4.03 -0.51 -4.75
CA VAL A 57 -3.57 0.88 -4.66
C VAL A 57 -4.73 1.75 -4.22
N ILE A 58 -4.58 2.42 -3.08
CA ILE A 58 -5.57 3.32 -2.52
C ILE A 58 -5.03 4.75 -2.62
N GLU A 59 -5.75 5.61 -3.31
CA GLU A 59 -5.48 7.04 -3.36
C GLU A 59 -6.14 7.74 -2.17
N LEU A 60 -5.30 8.36 -1.34
CA LEU A 60 -5.69 9.16 -0.19
C LEU A 60 -5.72 10.65 -0.54
N GLU A 61 -6.70 11.36 0.01
CA GLU A 61 -6.68 12.82 0.13
C GLU A 61 -5.77 13.25 1.29
N ASP A 62 -5.34 14.52 1.31
CA ASP A 62 -4.38 15.00 2.32
C ASP A 62 -4.88 14.84 3.77
N ALA A 63 -6.19 15.01 3.98
CA ALA A 63 -6.82 14.80 5.29
C ALA A 63 -6.77 13.32 5.73
N GLU A 64 -6.96 12.38 4.81
CA GLU A 64 -6.91 10.93 5.08
C GLU A 64 -5.47 10.46 5.29
N ALA A 65 -4.53 11.03 4.52
CA ALA A 65 -3.11 10.73 4.65
C ALA A 65 -2.57 11.15 6.02
N ALA A 66 -2.98 12.29 6.57
CA ALA A 66 -2.53 12.74 7.88
C ALA A 66 -2.91 11.80 9.04
N ALA A 67 -3.99 11.03 8.88
CA ALA A 67 -4.48 10.13 9.91
C ALA A 67 -3.78 8.75 9.91
N VAL A 68 -3.26 8.31 8.76
CA VAL A 68 -2.74 6.94 8.58
C VAL A 68 -1.26 6.90 8.18
N VAL A 69 -0.76 7.97 7.57
CA VAL A 69 0.61 8.07 7.08
C VAL A 69 1.36 9.07 7.95
N PRO A 70 2.48 8.69 8.58
CA PRO A 70 3.27 9.64 9.36
C PRO A 70 3.76 10.79 8.47
N PRO A 71 3.77 12.04 8.97
CA PRO A 71 4.13 13.22 8.18
C PRO A 71 5.55 13.17 7.58
N ALA A 72 6.44 12.35 8.16
CA ALA A 72 7.78 12.10 7.63
C ALA A 72 7.80 11.32 6.29
N ALA A 73 6.70 10.68 5.90
CA ALA A 73 6.57 9.97 4.62
C ALA A 73 6.04 10.89 3.49
N THR A 74 6.23 12.20 3.62
CA THR A 74 5.73 13.21 2.67
C THR A 74 6.42 13.07 1.30
N GLY A 75 5.86 12.23 0.44
CA GLY A 75 6.31 12.04 -0.96
C GLY A 75 6.59 10.59 -1.33
N SER A 76 6.73 9.70 -0.34
CA SER A 76 6.85 8.26 -0.55
C SER A 76 5.48 7.58 -0.40
N PRO A 77 5.19 6.50 -1.17
CA PRO A 77 4.07 5.62 -0.85
C PRO A 77 4.19 5.08 0.58
N ALA A 78 3.07 4.76 1.23
CA ALA A 78 3.09 3.86 2.37
C ALA A 78 2.70 2.45 1.90
N VAL A 79 3.60 1.48 2.12
CA VAL A 79 3.44 0.11 1.65
C VAL A 79 3.20 -0.82 2.83
N PHE A 80 2.20 -1.69 2.68
CA PHE A 80 1.83 -2.71 3.68
C PHE A 80 1.86 -4.09 3.03
N ILE A 81 2.39 -5.09 3.75
CA ILE A 81 2.42 -6.49 3.32
C ILE A 81 1.91 -7.39 4.45
N GLY A 82 0.78 -8.04 4.22
CA GLY A 82 0.04 -8.84 5.21
C GLY A 82 -0.38 -8.03 6.43
N GLY A 83 -0.89 -6.81 6.19
CA GLY A 83 -1.30 -5.88 7.24
C GLY A 83 -0.17 -5.14 7.96
N VAL A 84 1.10 -5.49 7.73
CA VAL A 84 2.25 -4.90 8.43
C VAL A 84 2.88 -3.78 7.59
N PRO A 85 3.16 -2.59 8.16
CA PRO A 85 3.85 -1.52 7.45
C PRO A 85 5.28 -1.90 7.12
N VAL A 86 5.64 -1.78 5.85
CA VAL A 86 7.00 -1.90 5.33
C VAL A 86 7.66 -0.52 5.18
N GLY A 87 6.85 0.54 5.20
CA GLY A 87 7.28 1.92 5.05
C GLY A 87 7.21 2.41 3.61
N GLY A 88 8.23 3.15 3.20
CA GLY A 88 8.32 3.81 1.90
C GLY A 88 8.76 2.92 0.73
N LEU A 89 9.15 3.56 -0.37
CA LEU A 89 9.91 2.87 -1.41
C LEU A 89 11.21 2.31 -0.85
N GLU A 90 11.87 3.04 0.05
CA GLU A 90 13.14 2.65 0.68
C GLU A 90 12.97 1.34 1.46
N GLY A 91 11.91 1.21 2.25
CA GLY A 91 11.62 -0.02 3.00
C GLY A 91 11.33 -1.21 2.09
N LEU A 92 10.59 -0.97 1.00
CA LEU A 92 10.31 -1.98 -0.01
C LEU A 92 11.59 -2.43 -0.75
N MET A 93 12.45 -1.48 -1.11
CA MET A 93 13.76 -1.74 -1.72
C MET A 93 14.68 -2.51 -0.76
N ALA A 94 14.71 -2.14 0.52
CA ALA A 94 15.50 -2.85 1.52
C ALA A 94 15.06 -4.31 1.69
N LEU A 95 13.75 -4.60 1.65
CA LEU A 95 13.25 -5.98 1.61
C LEU A 95 13.66 -6.72 0.34
N HIS A 96 13.62 -6.05 -0.81
CA HIS A 96 13.96 -6.63 -2.11
C HIS A 96 15.46 -6.97 -2.19
N LEU A 97 16.33 -6.00 -1.91
CA LEU A 97 17.78 -6.17 -1.95
C LEU A 97 18.27 -7.13 -0.87
N GLY A 98 17.58 -7.21 0.27
CA GLY A 98 17.85 -8.19 1.31
C GLY A 98 17.32 -9.60 1.01
N GLY A 99 16.70 -9.85 -0.15
CA GLY A 99 16.18 -11.17 -0.54
C GLY A 99 14.95 -11.64 0.25
N ARG A 100 14.35 -10.78 1.08
CA ARG A 100 13.22 -11.13 1.98
C ARG A 100 11.85 -10.82 1.39
N LEU A 101 11.79 -10.01 0.32
CA LEU A 101 10.52 -9.61 -0.28
C LEU A 101 9.71 -10.82 -0.78
N VAL A 102 10.32 -11.69 -1.59
CA VAL A 102 9.62 -12.85 -2.17
C VAL A 102 9.13 -13.83 -1.09
N PRO A 103 9.96 -14.24 -0.10
CA PRO A 103 9.48 -15.02 1.04
C PRO A 103 8.29 -14.38 1.74
N ARG A 104 8.39 -13.08 2.05
CA ARG A 104 7.32 -12.34 2.73
C ARG A 104 6.02 -12.31 1.92
N LEU A 105 6.10 -12.15 0.60
CA LEU A 105 4.95 -12.18 -0.29
C LEU A 105 4.27 -13.56 -0.36
N ARG A 106 5.05 -14.64 -0.25
CA ARG A 106 4.51 -16.01 -0.18
C ARG A 106 3.80 -16.27 1.15
N GLU A 107 4.38 -15.83 2.27
CA GLU A 107 3.78 -15.97 3.61
C GLU A 107 2.37 -15.37 3.68
N VAL A 108 2.17 -14.23 3.02
CA VAL A 108 0.87 -13.52 3.01
C VAL A 108 -0.03 -13.95 1.85
N GLY A 109 0.37 -14.97 1.08
CA GLY A 109 -0.40 -15.50 -0.06
C GLY A 109 -0.48 -14.57 -1.27
N ALA A 110 0.33 -13.52 -1.33
CA ALA A 110 0.37 -12.56 -2.45
C ALA A 110 1.05 -13.12 -3.71
N LEU A 111 1.95 -14.09 -3.54
CA LEU A 111 2.67 -14.73 -4.63
C LEU A 111 2.49 -16.25 -4.52
N ARG A 112 1.84 -16.85 -5.52
CA ARG A 112 1.72 -18.31 -5.65
C ARG A 112 2.81 -18.80 -6.58
N GLY A 113 3.61 -19.75 -6.10
CA GLY A 113 4.61 -20.47 -6.90
C GLY A 113 3.98 -21.65 -7.61
#